data_AF-A0AAW8BZA8-F1
#
_entry.id   AF-A0AAW8BZA8-F1
#
_cell.length_a   1.000
_cell.length_b   1.000
_cell.length_c   1.000
_cell.angle_alpha   90.00
_cell.angle_beta   90.00
_cell.angle_gamma   90.00
#
_symmetry.space_group_name_H-M   'P 1'
#
loop_
_entity.id
_entity.type
_entity.pdbx_description
1 polymer ?
#
loop_
_entity_poly.entity_id
_entity_poly.type
_entity_poly.pdbx_seq_one_letter_code
_entity_poly.pdbx_strand_id
1 'polypeptide(L)'
;MENKFNKLLIVLGIILLSMGIWVLTSAPYSDLNLYNVIMICVGGGFLCPFGAILIIQSFLHIKILNYIFKALTLPLMLFIYISYFYQLLFIVLGCIFVFLLLPTMCIDLFYTIGSISKDTKMALIYLSLVIGFSLFAYVGQSIISKLLDKLLNAKVGHNIILKAFQPYIMRVIAYILLICVYILVNFEAFMKVGIVNWGIWNDLKVIFKEVLLTFVSIDTLAQLIISRNKK
;
A
#
# COMPACT_ATOMS: atom_id res chain seq x y z
N MET A 1 -30.61 -22.63 -29.88
CA MET A 1 -29.64 -22.66 -28.77
C MET A 1 -29.85 -21.52 -27.78
N GLU A 2 -30.25 -20.31 -28.21
CA GLU A 2 -30.58 -19.17 -27.34
C GLU A 2 -31.54 -19.48 -26.17
N ASN A 3 -32.61 -20.24 -26.43
CA ASN A 3 -33.65 -20.45 -25.42
C ASN A 3 -33.21 -21.32 -24.22
N LYS A 4 -32.23 -22.23 -24.42
CA LYS A 4 -31.62 -23.00 -23.32
C LYS A 4 -30.60 -22.18 -22.54
N PHE A 5 -29.85 -21.32 -23.24
CA PHE A 5 -28.86 -20.42 -22.63
C PHE A 5 -29.53 -19.35 -21.77
N ASN A 6 -30.63 -18.75 -22.24
CA ASN A 6 -31.40 -17.77 -21.46
C ASN A 6 -32.03 -18.39 -20.21
N LYS A 7 -32.56 -19.62 -20.28
CA LYS A 7 -33.05 -20.33 -19.10
C LYS A 7 -31.93 -20.58 -18.09
N LEU A 8 -30.72 -20.91 -18.56
CA LEU A 8 -29.56 -21.14 -17.69
C LEU A 8 -29.11 -19.84 -16.99
N LEU A 9 -29.09 -18.71 -17.71
CA LEU A 9 -28.79 -17.39 -17.14
C LEU A 9 -29.81 -16.95 -16.08
N ILE A 10 -31.09 -17.21 -16.32
CA ILE A 10 -32.16 -16.91 -15.35
C ILE A 10 -31.96 -17.73 -14.06
N VAL A 11 -31.70 -19.04 -14.19
CA VAL A 11 -31.44 -19.91 -13.03
C VAL A 11 -30.21 -19.43 -12.24
N LEU A 12 -29.12 -19.07 -12.94
CA LEU A 12 -27.91 -18.54 -12.33
C LEU A 12 -28.14 -17.19 -11.64
N GLY A 13 -28.95 -16.33 -12.24
CA GLY A 13 -29.35 -15.05 -11.66
C GLY A 13 -30.16 -15.23 -10.37
N ILE A 14 -31.12 -16.16 -10.33
CA ILE A 14 -31.91 -16.49 -9.13
C ILE A 14 -31.01 -17.03 -8.01
N ILE A 15 -30.03 -17.88 -8.33
CA ILE A 15 -29.05 -18.40 -7.36
C ILE A 15 -28.22 -17.25 -6.77
N LEU A 16 -27.71 -16.34 -7.61
CA LEU A 16 -26.94 -15.19 -7.14
C LEU A 16 -27.77 -14.23 -6.27
N LEU A 17 -29.03 -14.01 -6.63
CA LEU A 17 -29.94 -13.16 -5.88
C LEU A 17 -30.29 -13.76 -4.52
N SER A 18 -30.55 -15.06 -4.47
CA SER A 18 -30.80 -15.78 -3.21
C SER A 18 -29.57 -15.81 -2.30
N MET A 19 -28.37 -15.99 -2.84
CA MET A 19 -27.12 -15.85 -2.09
C MET A 19 -26.90 -14.42 -1.57
N GLY A 20 -27.17 -13.39 -2.39
CA GLY A 20 -27.06 -12.00 -1.98
C GLY A 20 -28.01 -11.62 -0.84
N ILE A 21 -29.27 -12.08 -0.91
CA ILE A 21 -30.27 -11.89 0.16
C ILE A 21 -29.83 -12.61 1.42
N TRP A 22 -29.35 -13.86 1.32
CA TRP A 22 -28.87 -14.61 2.48
C TRP A 22 -27.72 -13.87 3.18
N VAL A 23 -26.74 -13.39 2.42
CA VAL A 23 -25.61 -12.59 2.92
C VAL A 23 -26.10 -11.33 3.65
N LEU A 24 -27.04 -10.60 3.06
CA LEU A 24 -27.63 -9.40 3.68
C LEU A 24 -28.39 -9.69 4.97
N THR A 25 -29.09 -10.83 5.05
CA THR A 25 -29.82 -11.23 6.27
C THR A 25 -28.92 -11.80 7.36
N SER A 26 -27.74 -12.30 7.00
CA SER A 26 -26.78 -12.89 7.94
C SER A 26 -25.81 -11.90 8.57
N ALA A 27 -25.70 -10.68 8.02
CA ALA A 27 -24.85 -9.61 8.56
C ALA A 27 -25.70 -8.68 9.45
N PRO A 28 -25.56 -8.74 10.80
CA PRO A 28 -26.31 -7.85 11.69
C PRO A 28 -25.84 -6.40 11.51
N TYR A 29 -26.78 -5.50 11.21
CA TYR A 29 -26.54 -4.06 11.05
C TYR A 29 -26.08 -3.37 12.33
N SER A 30 -26.26 -4.00 13.49
CA SER A 30 -25.97 -3.41 14.80
C SER A 30 -24.47 -3.43 15.17
N ASP A 31 -23.70 -4.37 14.63
CA ASP A 31 -22.26 -4.50 14.90
C ASP A 31 -21.47 -4.21 13.62
N LEU A 32 -21.16 -2.93 13.39
CA LEU A 32 -20.36 -2.43 12.25
C LEU A 32 -18.87 -2.81 12.38
N ASN A 33 -18.58 -4.11 12.35
CA ASN A 33 -17.22 -4.61 12.15
C ASN A 33 -16.86 -4.56 10.65
N LEU A 34 -15.58 -4.34 10.34
CA LEU A 34 -15.06 -4.25 8.96
C LEU A 34 -15.49 -5.45 8.09
N TYR A 35 -15.54 -6.64 8.68
CA TYR A 35 -16.04 -7.86 8.05
C TYR A 35 -17.52 -7.75 7.63
N ASN A 36 -18.39 -7.23 8.51
CA ASN A 36 -19.83 -7.07 8.23
C ASN A 36 -20.05 -6.01 7.14
N VAL A 37 -19.26 -4.94 7.12
CA VAL A 37 -19.31 -3.92 6.05
C VAL A 37 -18.95 -4.54 4.70
N ILE A 38 -17.88 -5.33 4.64
CA ILE A 38 -17.46 -6.01 3.41
C ILE A 38 -18.54 -6.99 2.93
N MET A 39 -19.13 -7.77 3.85
CA MET A 39 -20.19 -8.73 3.51
C MET A 39 -21.45 -8.04 2.97
N ILE A 40 -21.87 -6.92 3.57
CA ILE A 40 -23.00 -6.11 3.06
C ILE A 40 -22.68 -5.53 1.68
N CYS A 41 -21.47 -5.02 1.47
CA CYS A 41 -21.04 -4.52 0.16
C CYS A 41 -21.00 -5.62 -0.92
N VAL A 42 -20.55 -6.84 -0.59
CA VAL A 42 -20.52 -7.95 -1.53
C VAL A 42 -21.94 -8.48 -1.81
N GLY A 43 -22.76 -8.69 -0.78
CA GLY A 43 -24.14 -9.16 -0.94
C GLY A 43 -25.04 -8.16 -1.67
N GLY A 44 -25.14 -6.94 -1.13
CA GLY A 44 -26.01 -5.90 -1.66
C GLY A 44 -25.44 -5.13 -2.84
N GLY A 45 -24.13 -4.88 -2.86
CA GLY A 45 -23.48 -4.11 -3.92
C GLY A 45 -23.05 -4.92 -5.13
N PHE A 46 -22.87 -6.25 -4.99
CA PHE A 46 -22.43 -7.10 -6.08
C PHE A 46 -23.43 -8.22 -6.41
N LEU A 47 -23.70 -9.16 -5.49
CA LEU A 47 -24.49 -10.36 -5.78
C LEU A 47 -25.93 -10.07 -6.19
N CYS A 48 -26.64 -9.22 -5.44
CA CYS A 48 -28.02 -8.82 -5.76
C CYS A 48 -28.14 -8.11 -7.13
N PRO A 49 -27.38 -7.04 -7.43
CA PRO A 49 -27.48 -6.36 -8.71
C PRO A 49 -27.02 -7.24 -9.88
N PHE A 50 -25.98 -8.06 -9.72
CA PHE A 50 -25.55 -8.99 -10.79
C PHE A 50 -26.60 -10.07 -11.06
N GLY A 51 -27.21 -10.64 -10.00
CA GLY A 51 -28.30 -11.59 -10.12
C GLY A 51 -29.52 -10.99 -10.82
N ALA A 52 -29.92 -9.77 -10.44
CA ALA A 52 -31.01 -9.05 -11.09
C ALA A 52 -30.71 -8.74 -12.56
N ILE A 53 -29.49 -8.31 -12.89
CA ILE A 53 -29.08 -8.05 -14.28
C ILE A 53 -29.15 -9.32 -15.11
N LEU A 54 -28.71 -10.47 -14.60
CA LEU A 54 -28.78 -11.76 -15.33
C LEU A 54 -30.22 -12.21 -15.60
N ILE A 55 -31.14 -11.95 -14.67
CA ILE A 55 -32.58 -12.25 -14.85
C ILE A 55 -33.21 -11.29 -15.87
N ILE A 56 -32.89 -10.00 -15.78
CA ILE A 56 -33.49 -8.96 -16.63
C ILE A 56 -32.86 -8.97 -18.03
N GLN A 57 -31.62 -9.44 -18.18
CA GLN A 57 -30.89 -9.56 -19.44
C GLN A 57 -31.65 -10.38 -20.50
N SER A 58 -32.40 -11.42 -20.10
CA SER A 58 -33.22 -12.21 -21.04
C SER A 58 -34.42 -11.43 -21.60
N PHE A 59 -34.75 -10.29 -21.01
CA PHE A 59 -35.88 -9.44 -21.39
C PHE A 59 -35.45 -8.07 -21.95
N LEU A 60 -34.14 -7.76 -21.92
CA LEU A 60 -33.61 -6.47 -22.35
C LEU A 60 -33.04 -6.51 -23.77
N HIS A 61 -33.47 -5.54 -24.58
CA HIS A 61 -32.83 -5.26 -25.87
C HIS A 61 -31.33 -4.95 -25.69
N ILE A 62 -30.52 -5.45 -26.63
CA ILE A 62 -29.05 -5.34 -26.68
C ILE A 62 -28.53 -3.91 -26.39
N LYS A 63 -29.27 -2.86 -26.77
CA LYS A 63 -28.90 -1.46 -26.54
C LYS A 63 -28.91 -1.04 -25.06
N ILE A 64 -29.86 -1.52 -24.26
CA ILE A 64 -29.96 -1.17 -22.82
C ILE A 64 -28.93 -1.96 -22.02
N LEU A 65 -28.69 -3.22 -22.39
CA LEU A 65 -27.65 -4.05 -21.78
C LEU A 65 -26.26 -3.41 -21.93
N ASN A 66 -25.98 -2.82 -23.10
CA ASN A 66 -24.74 -2.12 -23.38
C ASN A 66 -24.58 -0.83 -22.53
N TYR A 67 -25.70 -0.16 -22.21
CA TYR A 67 -25.71 1.00 -21.32
C TYR A 67 -25.44 0.60 -19.86
N ILE A 68 -26.05 -0.49 -19.38
CA ILE A 68 -25.82 -1.02 -18.03
C ILE A 68 -24.36 -1.49 -17.89
N PHE A 69 -23.81 -2.19 -18.89
CA PHE A 69 -22.40 -2.57 -18.91
C PHE A 69 -21.46 -1.35 -18.89
N LYS A 70 -21.76 -0.29 -19.66
CA LYS A 70 -20.99 0.97 -19.62
C LYS A 70 -21.08 1.69 -18.28
N ALA A 71 -22.24 1.66 -17.63
CA ALA A 71 -22.43 2.28 -16.32
C ALA A 71 -21.71 1.51 -15.20
N LEU A 72 -21.66 0.17 -15.28
CA LEU A 72 -20.97 -0.68 -14.29
C LEU A 72 -19.46 -0.78 -14.50
N THR A 73 -18.97 -0.64 -15.73
CA THR A 73 -17.52 -0.72 -16.02
C THR A 73 -16.73 0.42 -15.39
N LEU A 74 -17.31 1.61 -15.28
CA LEU A 74 -16.64 2.77 -14.69
C LEU A 74 -16.35 2.62 -13.19
N PRO A 75 -17.29 2.22 -12.32
CA PRO A 75 -17.01 1.94 -10.91
C PRO A 75 -16.11 0.70 -10.72
N LEU A 76 -16.20 -0.31 -11.59
CA LEU A 76 -15.33 -1.49 -11.54
C LEU A 76 -13.87 -1.14 -11.87
N MET A 77 -13.65 -0.29 -12.88
CA MET A 77 -12.33 0.26 -13.20
C MET A 77 -11.79 1.11 -12.04
N LEU A 78 -12.60 1.98 -11.45
CA LEU A 78 -12.23 2.78 -10.28
C LEU A 78 -11.81 1.90 -9.09
N PHE A 79 -12.55 0.83 -8.81
CA PHE A 79 -12.23 -0.10 -7.74
C PHE A 79 -10.90 -0.83 -7.97
N ILE A 80 -10.65 -1.25 -9.22
CA ILE A 80 -9.38 -1.85 -9.63
C ILE A 80 -8.22 -0.85 -9.44
N TYR A 81 -8.39 0.41 -9.85
CA TYR A 81 -7.38 1.46 -9.66
C TYR A 81 -7.09 1.74 -8.18
N ILE A 82 -8.12 1.81 -7.34
CA ILE A 82 -7.98 1.99 -5.89
C ILE A 82 -7.25 0.80 -5.27
N SER A 83 -7.56 -0.42 -5.70
CA SER A 83 -6.86 -1.64 -5.24
C SER A 83 -5.37 -1.61 -5.56
N TYR A 84 -4.98 -1.18 -6.77
CA TYR A 84 -3.57 -0.99 -7.13
C TYR A 84 -2.89 0.08 -6.29
N PHE A 85 -3.59 1.15 -5.93
CA PHE A 85 -3.06 2.18 -5.04
C PHE A 85 -2.81 1.65 -3.61
N TYR A 86 -3.74 0.85 -3.07
CA TYR A 86 -3.53 0.20 -1.77
C TYR A 86 -2.36 -0.78 -1.78
N GLN A 87 -2.20 -1.57 -2.85
CA GLN A 87 -1.07 -2.48 -3.00
C GLN A 87 0.27 -1.73 -3.09
N LEU A 88 0.30 -0.62 -3.84
CA LEU A 88 1.45 0.29 -3.90
C LEU A 88 1.85 0.77 -2.50
N LEU A 89 0.87 1.25 -1.74
CA LEU A 89 1.05 1.80 -0.40
C LEU A 89 1.58 0.73 0.56
N PHE A 90 1.02 -0.49 0.49
CA PHE A 90 1.46 -1.63 1.31
C PHE A 90 2.90 -2.04 1.01
N ILE A 91 3.29 -2.05 -0.26
CA ILE A 91 4.65 -2.40 -0.68
C ILE A 91 5.65 -1.33 -0.23
N VAL A 92 5.30 -0.05 -0.35
CA VAL A 92 6.14 1.06 0.12
C VAL A 92 6.31 0.98 1.64
N LEU A 93 5.22 0.79 2.39
CA LEU A 93 5.28 0.62 3.85
C LEU A 93 6.10 -0.62 4.25
N GLY A 94 5.92 -1.74 3.55
CA GLY A 94 6.71 -2.95 3.77
C GLY A 94 8.21 -2.73 3.52
N CYS A 95 8.56 -1.99 2.47
CA CYS A 95 9.96 -1.65 2.21
C CYS A 95 10.53 -0.73 3.29
N ILE A 96 9.79 0.29 3.73
CA ILE A 96 10.20 1.15 4.84
C ILE A 96 10.41 0.29 6.09
N PHE A 97 9.49 -0.62 6.39
CA PHE A 97 9.63 -1.52 7.53
C PHE A 97 10.89 -2.37 7.45
N VAL A 98 11.14 -3.01 6.30
CA VAL A 98 12.28 -3.93 6.11
C VAL A 98 13.62 -3.19 6.08
N PHE A 99 13.71 -2.04 5.41
CA PHE A 99 14.98 -1.34 5.24
C PHE A 99 15.32 -0.42 6.41
N LEU A 100 14.33 0.09 7.14
CA LEU A 100 14.56 1.07 8.20
C LEU A 100 14.24 0.50 9.58
N LEU A 101 13.01 0.02 9.79
CA LEU A 101 12.54 -0.32 11.14
C LEU A 101 13.13 -1.64 11.65
N LEU A 102 13.12 -2.69 10.82
CA LEU A 102 13.53 -4.02 11.22
C LEU A 102 15.00 -4.07 11.70
N PRO A 103 15.98 -3.48 11.00
CA PRO A 103 17.36 -3.39 11.51
C PRO A 103 17.46 -2.67 12.85
N THR A 104 16.74 -1.56 13.03
CA THR A 104 16.75 -0.80 14.29
C THR A 104 16.13 -1.57 15.44
N MET A 105 15.06 -2.34 15.19
CA MET A 105 14.44 -3.23 16.17
C MET A 105 15.39 -4.36 16.59
N CYS A 106 16.13 -4.95 15.65
CA CYS A 106 17.14 -5.95 15.97
C CYS A 106 18.25 -5.38 16.87
N ILE A 107 18.75 -4.17 16.58
CA ILE A 107 19.77 -3.50 17.40
C ILE A 107 19.24 -3.24 18.82
N ASP A 108 17.98 -2.83 18.94
CA ASP A 108 17.34 -2.59 20.23
C ASP A 108 17.18 -3.90 21.05
N LEU A 109 16.88 -5.01 20.36
CA LEU A 109 16.82 -6.34 20.95
C LEU A 109 18.21 -6.84 21.40
N PHE A 110 19.27 -6.57 20.63
CA PHE A 110 20.65 -6.85 21.05
C PHE A 110 21.11 -5.97 22.21
N TYR A 111 20.65 -4.72 22.28
CA TYR A 111 20.93 -3.83 23.40
C TYR A 111 20.25 -4.27 24.68
N THR A 112 19.00 -4.76 24.60
CA THR A 112 18.25 -5.22 25.78
C THR A 112 18.75 -6.56 26.33
N ILE A 113 19.32 -7.42 25.49
CA ILE A 113 19.83 -8.75 25.89
C ILE A 113 21.34 -8.74 26.14
N GLY A 114 22.09 -7.84 25.52
CA GLY A 114 23.55 -7.79 25.57
C GLY A 114 24.13 -6.61 26.36
N SER A 115 25.44 -6.67 26.64
CA SER A 115 26.19 -5.61 27.34
C SER A 115 26.69 -4.52 26.40
N ILE A 116 25.83 -4.02 25.50
CA ILE A 116 26.20 -2.96 24.56
C ILE A 116 26.03 -1.61 25.26
N SER A 117 27.04 -0.72 25.15
CA SER A 117 26.91 0.63 25.71
C SER A 117 25.88 1.46 24.95
N LYS A 118 25.25 2.42 25.62
CA LYS A 118 24.23 3.31 25.02
C LYS A 118 24.77 4.04 23.79
N ASP A 119 26.03 4.48 23.82
CA ASP A 119 26.66 5.19 22.70
C ASP A 119 26.87 4.27 21.49
N THR A 120 27.25 3.01 21.74
CA THR A 120 27.40 2.00 20.68
C THR A 120 26.05 1.68 20.04
N LYS A 121 24.98 1.60 20.83
CA LYS A 121 23.61 1.44 20.34
C LYS A 121 23.23 2.59 19.40
N MET A 122 23.47 3.83 19.83
CA MET A 122 23.14 5.01 19.03
C MET A 122 23.95 5.07 17.73
N ALA A 123 25.25 4.77 17.76
CA ALA A 123 26.08 4.69 16.55
C ALA A 123 25.61 3.61 15.57
N LEU A 124 25.19 2.44 16.07
CA LEU A 124 24.66 1.36 15.22
C LEU A 124 23.30 1.73 14.61
N ILE A 125 22.41 2.36 15.37
CA ILE A 125 21.12 2.85 14.86
C ILE A 125 21.35 3.92 13.78
N TYR A 126 22.25 4.87 14.02
CA TYR A 126 22.65 5.87 13.04
C TYR A 126 23.09 5.23 11.72
N LEU A 127 24.07 4.33 11.79
CA LEU A 127 24.67 3.69 10.63
C LEU A 127 23.64 2.83 9.88
N SER A 128 22.81 2.11 10.63
CA SER A 128 21.71 1.33 10.07
C SER A 128 20.69 2.19 9.32
N LEU A 129 20.32 3.35 9.86
CA LEU A 129 19.36 4.25 9.21
C LEU A 129 19.96 4.86 7.93
N VAL A 130 21.22 5.29 7.96
CA VAL A 130 21.90 5.84 6.78
C VAL A 130 21.99 4.80 5.66
N ILE A 131 22.39 3.56 5.99
CA ILE A 131 22.43 2.46 5.03
C ILE A 131 21.02 2.10 4.55
N GLY A 132 20.05 2.02 5.46
CA GLY A 132 18.66 1.69 5.16
C GLY A 132 18.02 2.68 4.19
N PHE A 133 18.13 3.99 4.45
CA PHE A 133 17.65 5.04 3.55
C PHE A 133 18.37 5.00 2.20
N SER A 134 19.69 4.75 2.18
CA SER A 134 20.46 4.65 0.94
C SER A 134 20.02 3.43 0.10
N LEU A 135 19.88 2.26 0.71
CA LEU A 135 19.39 1.06 0.03
C LEU A 135 17.96 1.25 -0.49
N PHE A 136 17.08 1.86 0.31
CA PHE A 136 15.72 2.17 -0.13
C PHE A 136 15.69 3.12 -1.33
N ALA A 137 16.50 4.19 -1.29
CA ALA A 137 16.52 5.21 -2.33
C ALA A 137 17.13 4.72 -3.66
N TYR A 138 18.16 3.88 -3.61
CA TYR A 138 18.94 3.46 -4.78
C TYR A 138 18.62 2.06 -5.28
N VAL A 139 18.35 1.11 -4.37
CA VAL A 139 18.11 -0.31 -4.69
C VAL A 139 16.64 -0.68 -4.55
N GLY A 140 15.87 0.09 -3.80
CA GLY A 140 14.45 -0.15 -3.52
C GLY A 140 13.61 -0.34 -4.79
N GLN A 141 13.85 0.42 -5.86
CA GLN A 141 13.15 0.21 -7.13
C GLN A 141 13.35 -1.21 -7.68
N SER A 142 14.58 -1.73 -7.69
CA SER A 142 14.87 -3.05 -8.27
C SER A 142 14.17 -4.15 -7.46
N ILE A 143 14.17 -4.01 -6.14
CA ILE A 143 13.55 -4.96 -5.23
C ILE A 143 12.03 -4.90 -5.34
N ILE A 144 11.46 -3.70 -5.38
CA ILE A 144 10.02 -3.50 -5.54
C ILE A 144 9.54 -3.97 -6.91
N SER A 145 10.27 -3.68 -7.99
CA SER A 145 9.97 -4.18 -9.33
C SER A 145 9.90 -5.71 -9.33
N LYS A 146 10.90 -6.38 -8.78
CA LYS A 146 10.93 -7.85 -8.69
C LYS A 146 9.82 -8.42 -7.81
N LEU A 147 9.50 -7.75 -6.71
CA LEU A 147 8.38 -8.13 -5.84
C LEU A 147 7.04 -8.00 -6.57
N LEU A 148 6.83 -6.90 -7.27
CA LEU A 148 5.64 -6.67 -8.09
C LEU A 148 5.50 -7.71 -9.21
N ASP A 149 6.58 -8.01 -9.91
CA ASP A 149 6.60 -9.04 -10.96
C ASP A 149 6.16 -10.40 -10.41
N LYS A 150 6.64 -10.77 -9.22
CA LYS A 150 6.31 -12.05 -8.58
C LYS A 150 4.93 -12.11 -7.93
N LEU A 151 4.52 -11.04 -7.25
CA LEU A 151 3.28 -11.02 -6.46
C LEU A 151 2.07 -10.71 -7.31
N LEU A 152 2.20 -9.78 -8.26
CA LEU A 152 1.02 -9.23 -8.91
C LEU A 152 0.66 -9.94 -10.20
N ASN A 153 1.58 -10.52 -10.97
CA ASN A 153 1.33 -11.25 -12.23
C ASN A 153 0.31 -10.59 -13.19
N ALA A 154 -0.07 -9.33 -12.92
CA ALA A 154 -1.23 -8.67 -13.46
C ALA A 154 -0.72 -7.79 -14.57
N LYS A 155 -0.93 -8.26 -15.81
CA LYS A 155 -0.55 -7.55 -17.04
C LYS A 155 -1.19 -6.15 -17.15
N VAL A 156 -2.23 -5.86 -16.37
CA VAL A 156 -2.94 -4.58 -16.36
C VAL A 156 -2.43 -3.71 -15.21
N GLY A 157 -1.95 -2.50 -15.51
CA GLY A 157 -1.46 -1.54 -14.50
C GLY A 157 0.04 -1.66 -14.16
N HIS A 158 0.71 -2.74 -14.55
CA HIS A 158 2.15 -2.96 -14.32
C HIS A 158 3.03 -1.79 -14.77
N ASN A 159 2.79 -1.26 -15.97
CA ASN A 159 3.53 -0.09 -16.48
C ASN A 159 3.26 1.20 -15.69
N ILE A 160 2.07 1.37 -15.12
CA ILE A 160 1.73 2.55 -14.32
C ILE A 160 2.44 2.47 -12.97
N ILE A 161 2.42 1.28 -12.35
CA ILE A 161 3.08 1.01 -11.07
C ILE A 161 4.61 1.11 -11.22
N LEU A 162 5.20 0.52 -12.27
CA LEU A 162 6.64 0.63 -12.54
C LEU A 162 7.08 2.07 -12.81
N LYS A 163 6.26 2.88 -13.49
CA LYS A 163 6.52 4.31 -13.64
C LYS A 163 6.53 5.05 -12.31
N ALA A 164 5.66 4.67 -11.37
CA ALA A 164 5.64 5.24 -10.02
C ALA A 164 6.88 4.87 -9.19
N PHE A 165 7.50 3.71 -9.45
CA PHE A 165 8.71 3.26 -8.74
C PHE A 165 10.03 3.67 -9.39
N GLN A 166 10.02 4.67 -10.28
CA GLN A 166 11.28 5.21 -10.80
C GLN A 166 12.21 5.65 -9.66
N PRO A 167 13.54 5.51 -9.83
CA PRO A 167 14.49 5.75 -8.73
C PRO A 167 14.54 7.23 -8.35
N TYR A 168 14.11 8.13 -9.24
CA TYR A 168 13.85 9.52 -8.91
C TYR A 168 12.67 9.70 -7.95
N ILE A 169 11.54 9.02 -8.19
CA ILE A 169 10.34 9.13 -7.35
C ILE A 169 10.59 8.50 -5.98
N MET A 170 11.30 7.37 -5.92
CA MET A 170 11.69 6.73 -4.65
C MET A 170 12.56 7.64 -3.77
N ARG A 171 13.49 8.38 -4.38
CA ARG A 171 14.26 9.41 -3.68
C ARG A 171 13.38 10.53 -3.14
N VAL A 172 12.44 11.04 -3.95
CA VAL A 172 11.49 12.07 -3.51
C VAL A 172 10.65 11.58 -2.32
N ILE A 173 10.16 10.33 -2.36
CA ILE A 173 9.41 9.72 -1.26
C ILE A 173 10.30 9.62 0.00
N ALA A 174 11.55 9.18 -0.14
CA ALA A 174 12.50 9.13 0.99
C ALA A 174 12.71 10.52 1.62
N TYR A 175 12.84 11.56 0.80
CA TYR A 175 12.96 12.94 1.29
C TYR A 175 11.69 13.44 1.99
N ILE A 176 10.51 13.19 1.41
CA ILE A 176 9.23 13.55 2.04
C ILE A 176 9.11 12.89 3.42
N LEU A 177 9.44 11.59 3.51
CA LEU A 177 9.44 10.86 4.78
C LEU A 177 10.41 11.48 5.79
N LEU A 178 11.63 11.78 5.37
CA LEU A 178 12.63 12.42 6.22
C LEU A 178 12.16 13.78 6.74
N ILE A 179 11.53 14.59 5.88
CA ILE A 179 10.98 15.90 6.25
C ILE A 179 9.81 15.73 7.23
N CYS A 180 8.89 14.80 6.99
CA CYS A 180 7.77 14.53 7.90
C CYS A 180 8.26 14.11 9.29
N VAL A 181 9.24 13.21 9.36
CA VAL A 181 9.83 12.78 10.64
C VAL A 181 10.57 13.95 11.30
N TYR A 182 11.30 14.77 10.53
CA TYR A 182 11.95 15.98 11.05
C TYR A 182 10.95 16.96 11.69
N ILE A 183 9.83 17.21 11.00
CA ILE A 183 8.78 18.11 11.51
C ILE A 183 8.18 17.54 12.80
N LEU A 184 7.86 16.25 12.84
CA LEU A 184 7.32 15.60 14.03
C LEU A 184 8.29 15.66 15.22
N VAL A 185 9.57 15.36 15.00
CA VAL A 185 10.62 15.42 16.03
C VAL A 185 10.75 16.84 16.59
N ASN A 186 10.77 17.86 15.74
CA ASN A 186 10.87 19.24 16.21
C ASN A 186 9.58 19.73 16.87
N PHE A 187 8.41 19.34 16.35
CA PHE A 187 7.12 19.71 16.92
C PHE A 187 6.97 19.17 18.35
N GLU A 188 7.33 17.90 18.60
CA GLU A 188 7.35 17.35 19.96
C GLU A 188 8.35 18.07 20.87
N ALA A 189 9.53 18.43 20.35
CA ALA A 189 10.54 19.15 21.11
C ALA A 189 10.07 20.56 21.51
N PHE A 190 9.41 21.29 20.60
CA PHE A 190 8.89 22.63 20.86
C PHE A 190 7.67 22.62 21.78
N MET A 191 6.75 21.67 21.57
CA MET A 191 5.51 21.59 22.36
C MET A 191 5.70 20.90 23.71
N LYS A 192 6.83 20.22 23.94
CA LYS A 192 7.08 19.37 25.13
C LYS A 192 6.00 18.30 25.34
N VAL A 193 5.41 17.80 24.24
CA VAL A 193 4.37 16.78 24.25
C VAL A 193 4.94 15.52 23.62
N GLY A 194 4.81 14.38 24.29
CA GLY A 194 5.12 13.07 23.70
C GLY A 194 3.94 12.58 22.87
N ILE A 195 4.00 12.79 21.55
CA ILE A 195 2.92 12.43 20.62
C ILE A 195 3.08 10.97 20.19
N VAL A 196 4.33 10.52 20.03
CA VAL A 196 4.68 9.15 19.63
C VAL A 196 5.35 8.44 20.80
N ASN A 197 4.69 7.43 21.34
CA ASN A 197 5.19 6.61 22.45
C ASN A 197 5.77 5.28 21.93
N TRP A 198 6.88 5.39 21.20
CA TRP A 198 7.64 4.25 20.69
C TRP A 198 9.03 4.22 21.32
N GLY A 199 9.49 3.05 21.79
CA GLY A 199 10.80 2.93 22.48
C GLY A 199 11.97 3.46 21.65
N ILE A 200 11.94 3.19 20.33
CA ILE A 200 12.96 3.62 19.37
C ILE A 200 12.86 5.12 19.06
N TRP A 201 11.71 5.76 19.33
CA TRP A 201 11.46 7.16 18.98
C TRP A 201 12.36 8.13 19.74
N ASN A 202 12.67 7.84 21.01
CA ASN A 202 13.56 8.71 21.79
C ASN A 202 15.01 8.64 21.31
N ASP A 203 15.48 7.47 20.89
CA ASP A 203 16.83 7.32 20.31
C ASP A 203 16.88 7.94 18.90
N LEU A 204 15.82 7.78 18.11
CA LEU A 204 15.65 8.43 16.81
C LEU A 204 15.76 9.95 16.94
N LYS A 205 15.07 10.60 17.88
CA LYS A 205 15.11 12.07 18.04
C LYS A 205 16.52 12.65 18.14
N VAL A 206 17.41 11.95 18.83
CA VAL A 206 18.80 12.40 19.06
C VAL A 206 19.60 12.31 17.76
N ILE A 207 19.47 11.20 17.05
CA ILE A 207 20.34 10.83 15.94
C ILE A 207 19.79 11.31 14.59
N PHE A 208 18.49 11.61 14.51
CA PHE A 208 17.77 11.84 13.25
C PHE A 208 18.32 13.02 12.43
N LYS A 209 18.74 14.11 13.10
CA LYS A 209 19.33 15.27 12.43
C LYS A 209 20.62 14.91 11.70
N GLU A 210 21.43 14.07 12.31
CA GLU A 210 22.71 13.62 11.75
C GLU A 210 22.46 12.64 10.59
N VAL A 211 21.47 11.74 10.73
CA VAL A 211 21.07 10.83 9.63
C VAL A 211 20.61 11.63 8.42
N LEU A 212 19.78 12.66 8.64
CA LEU A 212 19.26 13.51 7.56
C LEU A 212 20.39 14.23 6.83
N LEU A 213 21.30 14.88 7.56
CA LEU A 213 22.46 15.58 6.98
C LEU A 213 23.36 14.61 6.19
N THR A 214 23.60 13.44 6.75
CA THR A 214 24.47 12.42 6.15
C THR A 214 23.85 11.84 4.89
N PHE A 215 22.57 11.51 4.92
CA PHE A 215 21.84 10.98 3.77
C PHE A 215 21.79 11.99 2.62
N VAL A 216 21.50 13.28 2.91
CA VAL A 216 21.55 14.36 1.90
C VAL A 216 22.95 14.48 1.29
N SER A 217 24.00 14.38 2.11
CA SER A 217 25.39 14.44 1.64
C SER A 217 25.76 13.24 0.74
N ILE A 218 25.33 12.03 1.10
CA ILE A 218 25.53 10.84 0.26
C ILE A 218 24.75 10.97 -1.04
N ASP A 219 23.49 11.42 -0.99
CA ASP A 219 22.64 11.54 -2.17
C ASP A 219 23.17 12.59 -3.16
N THR A 220 23.61 13.75 -2.66
CA THR A 220 24.25 14.78 -3.50
C THR A 220 25.53 14.26 -4.17
N LEU A 221 26.37 13.52 -3.43
CA LEU A 221 27.60 12.93 -3.96
C LEU A 221 27.30 11.85 -5.02
N ALA A 222 26.33 10.98 -4.76
CA ALA A 222 25.87 9.99 -5.73
C ALA A 222 25.26 10.63 -6.98
N GLN A 223 24.50 11.72 -6.85
CA GLN A 223 23.97 12.49 -7.97
C GLN A 223 25.08 13.09 -8.84
N LEU A 224 26.14 13.62 -8.23
CA LEU A 224 27.31 14.14 -8.95
C LEU A 224 28.00 13.03 -9.76
N ILE A 225 28.17 11.84 -9.19
CA ILE A 225 28.77 10.69 -9.87
C ILE A 225 27.89 10.25 -11.06
N ILE A 226 26.58 10.11 -10.84
CA ILE A 226 25.63 9.69 -11.89
C ILE A 226 25.57 10.73 -13.02
N SER A 227 25.61 12.02 -12.67
CA SER A 227 25.64 13.13 -13.63
C SER A 227 26.89 13.11 -14.51
N ARG A 228 28.06 12.83 -13.92
CA ARG A 228 29.32 12.70 -14.66
C ARG A 228 29.35 11.50 -15.60
N ASN A 229 28.78 10.36 -15.19
CA ASN A 229 28.76 9.14 -16.00
C ASN A 229 27.73 9.13 -17.14
N LYS A 230 26.88 10.16 -17.25
CA LYS A 230 25.90 10.33 -18.35
C LYS A 230 26.36 11.28 -19.47
N LYS A 231 27.55 11.88 -19.33
CA LYS A 231 28.24 12.58 -20.42
C LYS A 231 29.19 11.64 -21.12
#